data_AF-A0A660YXT5-F1
#
_entry.id   AF-A0A660YXT5-F1
#
_cell.length_a   1.000
_cell.length_b   1.000
_cell.length_c   1.000
_cell.angle_alpha   90.00
_cell.angle_beta   90.00
_cell.angle_gamma   90.00
#
_symmetry.space_group_name_H-M   'P 1'
#
loop_
_entity.id
_entity.type
_entity.pdbx_description
1 polymer ?
#
loop_
_entity_poly.entity_id
_entity_poly.type
_entity_poly.pdbx_seq_one_letter_code
_entity_poly.pdbx_strand_id
1 'polypeptide(L)'
;MYLASHNILSLFYEIKSMQANYEKYSIEAPFNGVVTQSNINPGTLVRNGQKLGEFINTYLYEMAVPVKTADLHKISIGKVVELNTVANDKIYKGKIVRINLIVDQQTQSVQVYIQSSDKGILDGMFFNVAVKVQSDQKLAHLPLQAMHNGYQVKVKTEEGIKLVDVTIVEKTATDYLVKGLEDGSMVVIDKSTN
;
A
#
# COMPACT_ATOMS: atom_id res chain seq x y z
N MET A 1 -37.05 -16.17 -45.08
CA MET A 1 -37.26 -17.36 -44.23
C MET A 1 -36.64 -18.59 -44.91
N TYR A 2 -35.32 -18.61 -45.13
CA TYR A 2 -34.63 -19.70 -45.87
C TYR A 2 -33.55 -20.39 -45.03
N LEU A 3 -32.95 -19.65 -44.08
CA LEU A 3 -31.96 -20.14 -43.13
C LEU A 3 -32.53 -21.09 -42.06
N ALA A 4 -33.81 -20.93 -41.70
CA ALA A 4 -34.46 -21.75 -40.68
C ALA A 4 -34.93 -23.13 -41.18
N SER A 5 -35.28 -23.25 -42.48
CA SER A 5 -35.84 -24.51 -43.03
C SER A 5 -34.79 -25.60 -43.29
N HIS A 6 -33.50 -25.23 -43.30
CA HIS A 6 -32.41 -26.15 -43.65
C HIS A 6 -31.54 -26.56 -42.45
N ASN A 7 -31.99 -26.32 -41.21
CA ASN A 7 -31.24 -26.68 -39.99
C ASN A 7 -29.81 -26.08 -39.90
N ILE A 8 -29.48 -25.13 -40.79
CA ILE A 8 -28.14 -24.54 -40.93
C ILE A 8 -27.73 -23.82 -39.65
N LEU A 9 -28.68 -23.13 -39.00
CA LEU A 9 -28.43 -22.43 -37.74
C LEU A 9 -28.06 -23.41 -36.61
N SER A 10 -28.77 -24.54 -36.53
CA SER A 10 -28.51 -25.60 -35.55
C SER A 10 -27.13 -26.23 -35.77
N LEU A 11 -26.82 -26.60 -37.01
CA LEU A 11 -25.52 -27.17 -37.41
C LEU A 11 -24.37 -26.19 -37.14
N PHE A 12 -24.57 -24.89 -37.39
CA PHE A 12 -23.59 -23.86 -37.08
C PHE A 12 -23.27 -23.81 -35.58
N TYR A 13 -24.30 -23.81 -34.72
CA TYR A 13 -24.09 -23.80 -33.26
C TYR A 13 -23.50 -25.11 -32.74
N GLU A 14 -23.81 -26.24 -33.37
CA GLU A 14 -23.20 -27.54 -33.05
C GLU A 14 -21.70 -27.54 -33.34
N ILE A 15 -21.30 -27.12 -34.55
CA ILE A 15 -19.87 -26.98 -34.92
C ILE A 15 -19.17 -26.00 -33.97
N LYS A 16 -19.79 -24.86 -33.67
CA LYS A 16 -19.22 -23.87 -32.75
C LYS A 16 -19.03 -24.44 -31.34
N SER A 17 -19.97 -25.27 -30.86
CA SER A 17 -19.84 -25.96 -29.58
C SER A 17 -18.73 -27.02 -29.59
N MET A 18 -18.60 -27.79 -30.68
CA MET A 18 -17.52 -28.76 -30.85
C MET A 18 -16.15 -28.07 -30.89
N GLN A 19 -16.01 -26.95 -31.58
CA GLN A 19 -14.79 -26.14 -31.61
C GLN A 19 -14.43 -25.63 -30.21
N ALA A 20 -15.39 -25.05 -29.49
CA ALA A 20 -15.16 -24.58 -28.12
C ALA A 20 -14.80 -25.71 -27.15
N ASN A 21 -15.23 -26.94 -27.40
CA ASN A 21 -14.81 -28.10 -26.61
C ASN A 21 -13.42 -28.59 -27.01
N TYR A 22 -13.08 -28.51 -28.31
CA TYR A 22 -11.75 -28.87 -28.80
C TYR A 22 -10.66 -27.95 -28.21
N GLU A 23 -10.93 -26.64 -28.15
CA GLU A 23 -10.02 -25.66 -27.55
C GLU A 23 -9.70 -25.96 -26.08
N LYS A 24 -10.67 -26.51 -25.31
CA LYS A 24 -10.47 -26.86 -23.90
C LYS A 24 -9.50 -28.02 -23.67
N TYR A 25 -9.13 -28.78 -24.70
CA TYR A 25 -8.10 -29.82 -24.58
C TYR A 25 -6.68 -29.25 -24.58
N SER A 26 -6.50 -28.00 -25.02
CA SER A 26 -5.26 -27.25 -24.86
C SER A 26 -5.44 -26.24 -23.74
N ILE A 27 -4.61 -26.32 -22.71
CA ILE A 27 -4.62 -25.36 -21.62
C ILE A 27 -3.44 -24.42 -21.84
N GLU A 28 -3.76 -23.19 -22.25
CA GLU A 28 -2.79 -22.14 -22.49
C GLU A 28 -2.78 -21.14 -21.33
N ALA A 29 -1.59 -20.62 -21.02
CA ALA A 29 -1.45 -19.60 -20.00
C ALA A 29 -2.05 -18.27 -20.50
N PRO A 30 -2.95 -17.62 -19.74
CA PRO A 30 -3.59 -16.37 -20.17
C PRO A 30 -2.65 -15.15 -20.10
N PHE A 31 -1.45 -15.30 -19.56
CA PHE A 31 -0.43 -14.26 -19.44
C PHE A 31 0.98 -14.85 -19.40
N ASN A 32 2.01 -14.01 -19.55
CA ASN A 32 3.40 -14.41 -19.38
C ASN A 32 3.77 -14.50 -17.89
N GLY A 33 4.46 -15.57 -17.50
CA GLY A 33 4.69 -15.88 -16.10
C GLY A 33 5.55 -17.11 -15.90
N VAL A 34 5.54 -17.63 -14.67
CA VAL A 34 6.32 -18.80 -14.25
C VAL A 34 5.41 -19.84 -13.63
N VAL A 35 5.59 -21.11 -14.00
CA VAL A 35 4.94 -22.25 -13.33
C VAL A 35 5.63 -22.46 -11.99
N THR A 36 4.91 -22.24 -10.89
CA THR A 36 5.43 -22.42 -9.52
C THR A 36 5.19 -23.82 -8.99
N GLN A 37 4.12 -24.47 -9.46
CA GLN A 37 3.76 -25.81 -9.02
C GLN A 37 3.17 -26.60 -10.19
N SER A 38 3.56 -27.86 -10.34
CA SER A 38 2.91 -28.83 -11.21
C SER A 38 2.44 -30.02 -10.37
N ASN A 39 1.13 -30.28 -10.38
CA ASN A 39 0.50 -31.34 -9.59
C ASN A 39 0.21 -32.59 -10.44
N ILE A 40 0.51 -32.54 -11.73
CA ILE A 40 0.25 -33.62 -12.68
C ILE A 40 1.50 -33.93 -13.50
N ASN A 41 1.56 -35.16 -13.99
CA ASN A 41 2.60 -35.65 -14.88
C ASN A 41 2.00 -36.02 -16.26
N PRO A 42 2.80 -36.05 -17.33
CA PRO A 42 2.37 -36.56 -18.62
C PRO A 42 1.72 -37.96 -18.49
N GLY A 43 0.58 -38.16 -19.15
CA GLY A 43 -0.20 -39.41 -19.07
C GLY A 43 -1.16 -39.51 -17.88
N THR A 44 -1.20 -38.52 -16.99
CA THR A 44 -2.19 -38.48 -15.89
C THR A 44 -3.58 -38.20 -16.44
N LEU A 45 -4.58 -38.97 -16.02
CA LEU A 45 -5.99 -38.68 -16.31
C LEU A 45 -6.44 -37.44 -15.52
N VAL A 46 -6.89 -36.42 -16.24
CA VAL A 46 -7.36 -35.15 -15.65
C VAL A 46 -8.89 -35.11 -15.67
N ARG A 47 -9.49 -34.69 -14.56
CA ARG A 47 -10.94 -34.43 -14.45
C ARG A 47 -11.24 -32.94 -14.52
N ASN A 48 -12.45 -32.59 -14.94
CA ASN A 48 -12.90 -31.21 -14.92
C ASN A 48 -12.88 -30.66 -13.48
N GLY A 49 -12.32 -29.46 -13.30
CA GLY A 49 -12.14 -28.82 -12.00
C GLY A 49 -10.92 -29.30 -11.20
N GLN A 50 -10.13 -30.26 -11.69
CA GLN A 50 -8.91 -30.69 -11.03
C GLN A 50 -7.82 -29.62 -11.11
N LYS A 51 -7.21 -29.27 -9.97
CA LYS A 51 -6.06 -28.36 -9.92
C LYS A 51 -4.84 -29.01 -10.58
N LEU A 52 -4.36 -28.43 -11.67
CA LEU A 52 -3.20 -28.92 -12.41
C LEU A 52 -1.87 -28.41 -11.87
N GLY A 53 -1.88 -27.23 -11.24
CA GLY A 53 -0.69 -26.56 -10.81
C GLY A 53 -0.97 -25.10 -10.47
N GLU A 54 0.11 -24.32 -10.40
CA GLU A 54 0.08 -22.90 -10.14
C GLU A 54 0.99 -22.18 -11.14
N PHE A 55 0.51 -21.04 -11.62
CA PHE A 55 1.20 -20.20 -12.60
C PHE A 55 1.03 -18.75 -12.18
N ILE A 56 2.15 -18.05 -11.98
CA ILE A 56 2.16 -16.69 -11.43
C ILE A 56 2.75 -15.70 -12.41
N ASN A 57 2.27 -14.46 -12.35
CA ASN A 57 2.87 -13.33 -13.04
C ASN A 57 3.98 -12.76 -12.16
N THR A 58 5.20 -12.67 -12.70
CA THR A 58 6.39 -12.17 -11.96
C THR A 58 6.77 -10.73 -12.33
N TYR A 59 5.94 -10.05 -13.14
CA TYR A 59 6.22 -8.70 -13.64
C TYR A 59 5.60 -7.59 -12.79
N LEU A 60 4.45 -7.85 -12.17
CA LEU A 60 3.70 -6.86 -11.41
C LEU A 60 3.15 -7.50 -10.13
N TYR A 61 3.74 -7.11 -9.00
CA TYR A 61 3.33 -7.56 -7.68
C TYR A 61 2.34 -6.58 -7.07
N GLU A 62 1.26 -7.11 -6.50
CA GLU A 62 0.27 -6.33 -5.75
C GLU A 62 0.29 -6.77 -4.29
N MET A 63 0.46 -5.82 -3.38
CA MET A 63 0.47 -6.03 -1.93
C MET A 63 -0.73 -5.34 -1.30
N ALA A 64 -1.47 -6.06 -0.46
CA ALA A 64 -2.54 -5.51 0.36
C ALA A 64 -1.99 -5.16 1.74
N VAL A 65 -2.12 -3.89 2.13
CA VAL A 65 -1.60 -3.37 3.38
C VAL A 65 -2.75 -2.74 4.18
N PRO A 66 -2.97 -3.18 5.43
CA PRO A 66 -3.96 -2.57 6.29
C PRO A 66 -3.46 -1.21 6.76
N VAL A 67 -4.28 -0.17 6.57
CA VAL A 67 -4.01 1.19 7.02
C VAL A 67 -5.12 1.63 7.97
N LYS A 68 -4.75 2.14 9.15
CA LYS A 68 -5.71 2.66 10.12
C LYS A 68 -6.52 3.80 9.52
N THR A 69 -7.81 3.85 9.82
CA THR A 69 -8.72 4.90 9.35
C THR A 69 -8.23 6.31 9.72
N ALA A 70 -7.59 6.47 10.88
CA ALA A 70 -7.01 7.74 11.33
C ALA A 70 -5.92 8.28 10.39
N ASP A 71 -5.15 7.41 9.73
CA ASP A 71 -4.03 7.78 8.85
C ASP A 71 -4.43 7.83 7.37
N LEU A 72 -5.68 7.55 7.03
CA LEU A 72 -6.18 7.52 5.65
C LEU A 72 -5.95 8.84 4.91
N HIS A 73 -6.05 9.97 5.62
CA HIS A 73 -5.84 11.30 5.05
C HIS A 73 -4.40 11.54 4.55
N LYS A 74 -3.43 10.72 4.98
CA LYS A 74 -2.00 10.83 4.62
C LYS A 74 -1.64 10.05 3.35
N ILE A 75 -2.58 9.24 2.85
CA ILE A 75 -2.40 8.39 1.66
C ILE A 75 -3.35 8.81 0.55
N SER A 76 -2.89 8.63 -0.69
CA SER A 76 -3.68 8.92 -1.88
C SER A 76 -3.34 7.95 -2.99
N ILE A 77 -4.33 7.65 -3.83
CA ILE A 77 -4.10 6.85 -5.04
C ILE A 77 -3.09 7.58 -5.93
N GLY A 78 -2.10 6.84 -6.43
CA GLY A 78 -1.02 7.36 -7.25
C GLY A 78 0.23 7.73 -6.48
N LYS A 79 0.18 7.83 -5.15
CA LYS A 79 1.34 8.15 -4.31
C LYS A 79 2.38 7.03 -4.36
N VAL A 80 3.65 7.44 -4.48
CA VAL A 80 4.80 6.53 -4.42
C VAL A 80 5.18 6.29 -2.96
N VAL A 81 5.44 5.03 -2.62
CA VAL A 81 5.80 4.57 -1.28
C VAL A 81 7.08 3.75 -1.34
N GLU A 82 7.81 3.71 -0.23
CA GLU A 82 9.00 2.88 -0.09
C GLU A 82 8.62 1.59 0.62
N LEU A 83 9.09 0.46 0.08
CA LEU A 83 8.82 -0.88 0.55
C LEU A 83 10.11 -1.49 1.05
N ASN A 84 10.17 -1.79 2.34
CA ASN A 84 11.35 -2.35 2.99
C ASN A 84 11.07 -3.80 3.38
N THR A 85 12.03 -4.69 3.18
CA THR A 85 11.91 -6.09 3.60
C THR A 85 13.09 -6.51 4.47
N VAL A 86 12.83 -7.39 5.43
CA VAL A 86 13.88 -8.00 6.27
C VAL A 86 14.73 -9.02 5.50
N ALA A 87 14.27 -9.46 4.32
CA ALA A 87 14.93 -10.54 3.58
C ALA A 87 16.26 -10.13 2.94
N ASN A 88 16.44 -8.86 2.54
CA ASN A 88 17.64 -8.46 1.80
C ASN A 88 18.05 -6.98 1.94
N ASP A 89 17.56 -6.25 2.94
CA ASP A 89 17.84 -4.82 3.19
C ASP A 89 17.67 -3.90 1.96
N LYS A 90 16.96 -4.37 0.92
CA LYS A 90 16.67 -3.56 -0.27
C LYS A 90 15.39 -2.76 -0.07
N ILE A 91 15.44 -1.53 -0.54
CA ILE A 91 14.30 -0.63 -0.64
C ILE A 91 13.72 -0.77 -2.04
N TYR A 92 12.47 -1.20 -2.13
CA TYR A 92 11.70 -1.24 -3.36
C TYR A 92 10.75 -0.05 -3.41
N LYS A 93 10.34 0.33 -4.62
CA LYS A 93 9.35 1.38 -4.84
C LYS A 93 8.01 0.76 -5.18
N GLY A 94 6.98 1.24 -4.51
CA GLY A 94 5.59 0.88 -4.77
C GLY A 94 4.76 2.10 -5.13
N LYS A 95 3.65 1.88 -5.82
CA LYS A 95 2.62 2.89 -6.09
C LYS A 95 1.28 2.42 -5.56
N ILE A 96 0.59 3.29 -4.82
CA ILE A 96 -0.79 3.00 -4.38
C ILE A 96 -1.69 3.04 -5.60
N VAL A 97 -2.37 1.93 -5.90
CA VAL A 97 -3.26 1.83 -7.07
C VAL A 97 -4.73 1.80 -6.67
N ARG A 98 -5.03 1.34 -5.45
CA ARG A 98 -6.41 1.17 -4.99
C ARG A 98 -6.48 1.24 -3.47
N ILE A 99 -7.56 1.84 -2.98
CA ILE A 99 -7.90 1.89 -1.56
C ILE A 99 -9.31 1.32 -1.45
N ASN A 100 -9.47 0.21 -0.71
CA ASN A 100 -10.77 -0.38 -0.44
C ASN A 100 -11.37 0.30 0.80
N LEU A 101 -12.43 1.08 0.61
CA LEU A 101 -13.06 1.89 1.67
C LEU A 101 -13.98 1.07 2.61
N ILE A 102 -13.89 -0.26 2.58
CA ILE A 102 -14.55 -1.12 3.56
C ILE A 102 -13.65 -1.18 4.81
N VAL A 103 -14.17 -0.68 5.93
CA VAL A 103 -13.48 -0.71 7.21
C VAL A 103 -13.64 -2.07 7.86
N ASP A 104 -12.51 -2.70 8.19
CA ASP A 104 -12.47 -3.86 9.07
C ASP A 104 -12.78 -3.40 10.50
N GLN A 105 -13.92 -3.86 11.05
CA GLN A 105 -14.41 -3.39 12.35
C GLN A 105 -13.52 -3.82 13.53
N GLN A 106 -12.82 -4.96 13.40
CA GLN A 106 -11.96 -5.48 14.47
C GLN A 106 -10.64 -4.69 14.56
N THR A 107 -10.09 -4.31 13.42
CA THR A 107 -8.78 -3.65 13.33
C THR A 107 -8.87 -2.14 13.08
N GLN A 108 -10.06 -1.59 12.84
CA GLN A 108 -10.29 -0.19 12.48
C GLN A 108 -9.39 0.26 11.32
N SER A 109 -9.22 -0.63 10.34
CA SER A 109 -8.30 -0.46 9.21
C SER A 109 -9.01 -0.66 7.88
N VAL A 110 -8.49 -0.04 6.83
CA VAL A 110 -8.89 -0.25 5.44
C VAL A 110 -7.77 -0.94 4.68
N GLN A 111 -8.11 -1.65 3.60
CA GLN A 111 -7.11 -2.31 2.77
C GLN A 111 -6.62 -1.40 1.64
N VAL A 112 -5.31 -1.19 1.58
CA VAL A 112 -4.65 -0.39 0.54
C VAL A 112 -3.80 -1.30 -0.32
N TYR A 113 -3.97 -1.21 -1.63
CA TYR A 113 -3.25 -2.03 -2.59
C TYR A 113 -2.12 -1.22 -3.23
N ILE A 114 -0.90 -1.74 -3.09
CA ILE A 114 0.32 -1.14 -3.60
C ILE A 114 0.89 -2.07 -4.66
N GLN A 115 1.19 -1.52 -5.83
CA GLN A 115 1.84 -2.26 -6.91
C GLN A 115 3.32 -1.91 -6.99
N SER A 116 4.14 -2.92 -7.26
CA SER A 116 5.56 -2.77 -7.57
C SER A 116 5.95 -3.69 -8.72
N SER A 117 6.78 -3.18 -9.61
CA SER A 117 7.38 -3.91 -10.72
C SER A 117 8.90 -4.08 -10.54
N ASP A 118 9.42 -3.84 -9.33
CA ASP A 118 10.84 -3.95 -9.06
C ASP A 118 11.28 -5.42 -9.09
N LYS A 119 12.47 -5.67 -9.64
CA LYS A 119 13.02 -7.01 -9.76
C LYS A 119 13.49 -7.54 -8.41
N GLY A 120 13.30 -8.85 -8.18
CA GLY A 120 13.76 -9.53 -6.98
C GLY A 120 12.74 -9.59 -5.85
N ILE A 121 11.52 -9.08 -6.08
CA ILE A 121 10.35 -9.39 -5.25
C ILE A 121 9.94 -10.83 -5.56
N LEU A 122 9.72 -11.62 -4.52
CA LEU A 122 9.22 -12.98 -4.59
C LEU A 122 7.86 -13.04 -3.92
N ASP A 123 7.01 -13.93 -4.42
CA ASP A 123 5.73 -14.18 -3.78
C ASP A 123 5.93 -14.74 -2.36
N GLY A 124 5.09 -14.29 -1.43
CA GLY A 124 5.23 -14.60 0.00
C GLY A 124 6.23 -13.73 0.79
N MET A 125 6.91 -12.76 0.16
CA MET A 125 7.74 -11.80 0.91
C MET A 125 6.89 -10.83 1.73
N PHE A 126 7.34 -10.55 2.95
CA PHE A 126 6.76 -9.50 3.79
C PHE A 126 7.47 -8.16 3.55
N PHE A 127 6.68 -7.11 3.44
CA PHE A 127 7.15 -5.73 3.26
C PHE A 127 6.56 -4.81 4.33
N ASN A 128 7.42 -3.95 4.87
CA ASN A 128 7.04 -2.79 5.65
C ASN A 128 6.93 -1.59 4.71
N VAL A 129 5.80 -0.89 4.74
CA VAL A 129 5.56 0.26 3.87
C VAL A 129 5.86 1.55 4.61
N ALA A 130 6.83 2.31 4.12
CA ALA A 130 7.12 3.65 4.57
C ALA A 130 6.44 4.67 3.65
N VAL A 131 5.48 5.41 4.20
CA VAL A 131 4.81 6.51 3.50
C VAL A 131 5.46 7.82 3.92
N LYS A 132 6.13 8.50 2.99
CA LYS A 132 6.62 9.86 3.24
C LYS A 132 5.42 10.83 3.28
N VAL A 133 5.27 11.50 4.41
CA VAL A 133 4.30 12.59 4.58
C VAL A 133 5.08 13.89 4.42
N GLN A 134 4.96 14.55 3.27
CA GLN A 134 5.45 15.92 3.14
C GLN A 134 4.50 16.81 3.93
N SER A 135 5.01 17.40 5.02
CA SER A 135 4.35 18.51 5.69
C SER A 135 4.85 19.78 5.02
N ASP A 136 4.00 20.45 4.25
CA ASP A 136 4.27 21.80 3.71
C ASP A 136 4.23 22.88 4.81
N GLN A 137 4.00 22.48 6.06
CA GLN A 137 3.97 23.38 7.20
C GLN A 137 5.38 23.49 7.77
N LYS A 138 5.87 24.72 7.95
CA LYS A 138 7.06 25.00 8.77
C LYS A 138 6.75 24.57 10.20
N LEU A 139 7.27 23.41 10.59
CA LEU A 139 7.16 22.87 11.94
C LEU A 139 8.47 23.10 12.67
N ALA A 140 8.39 23.62 13.89
CA ALA A 140 9.55 23.77 14.76
C ALA A 140 9.65 22.54 15.67
N HIS A 141 10.87 22.01 15.81
CA HIS A 141 11.18 20.99 16.81
C HIS A 141 11.44 21.66 18.15
N LEU A 142 10.62 21.30 19.15
CA LEU A 142 10.75 21.80 20.51
C LEU A 142 11.03 20.64 21.47
N PRO A 143 12.08 20.71 22.31
CA PRO A 143 12.28 19.73 23.37
C PRO A 143 11.08 19.68 24.32
N LEU A 144 10.76 18.51 24.89
CA LEU A 144 9.65 18.37 25.85
C LEU A 144 9.72 19.36 27.02
N GLN A 145 10.94 19.74 27.42
CA GLN A 145 11.25 20.64 28.53
C GLN A 145 11.01 22.13 28.20
N ALA A 146 10.89 22.47 26.92
CA ALA A 146 10.65 23.83 26.46
C ALA A 146 9.17 24.24 26.54
N MET A 147 8.28 23.27 26.77
CA MET A 147 6.84 23.47 26.87
C MET A 147 6.44 23.95 28.27
N HIS A 148 5.71 25.06 28.32
CA HIS A 148 5.09 25.62 29.51
C HIS A 148 3.57 25.47 29.42
N ASN A 149 2.93 24.92 30.47
CA ASN A 149 1.47 24.70 30.54
C ASN A 149 0.84 23.96 29.36
N GLY A 150 1.62 23.14 28.62
CA GLY A 150 1.13 22.26 27.56
C GLY A 150 0.79 22.92 26.22
N TYR A 151 0.65 24.25 26.16
CA TYR A 151 0.31 24.98 24.92
C TYR A 151 1.11 26.27 24.74
N GLN A 152 2.02 26.60 25.67
CA GLN A 152 2.75 27.87 25.66
C GLN A 152 4.25 27.64 25.67
N VAL A 153 4.97 28.49 24.94
CA VAL A 153 6.42 28.46 24.88
C VAL A 153 6.96 29.82 25.29
N LYS A 154 7.97 29.83 26.16
CA LYS A 154 8.70 31.05 26.53
C LYS A 154 9.72 31.35 25.42
N VAL A 155 9.45 32.37 24.61
CA VAL A 155 10.37 32.86 23.59
C VAL A 155 11.10 34.09 24.12
N LYS A 156 12.43 34.11 23.97
CA LYS A 156 13.27 35.26 24.31
C LYS A 156 13.26 36.26 23.15
N THR A 157 12.73 37.45 23.38
CA THR A 157 12.76 38.59 22.45
C THR A 157 13.64 39.70 23.04
N GLU A 158 14.06 40.69 22.24
CA GLU A 158 14.92 41.80 22.69
C GLU A 158 14.36 42.61 23.88
N GLU A 159 13.04 42.58 24.10
CA GLU A 159 12.33 43.30 25.17
C GLU A 159 12.00 42.43 26.40
N GLY A 160 12.33 41.14 26.41
CA GLY A 160 12.04 40.23 27.52
C GLY A 160 11.55 38.84 27.10
N ILE A 161 10.99 38.09 28.05
CA ILE A 161 10.43 36.75 27.80
C ILE A 161 8.95 36.90 27.49
N LYS A 162 8.53 36.54 26.27
CA LYS A 162 7.12 36.51 25.85
C LYS A 162 6.62 35.07 25.82
N LEU A 163 5.40 34.86 26.30
CA LEU A 163 4.67 33.59 26.17
C LEU A 163 3.97 33.58 24.82
N VAL A 164 4.32 32.61 23.98
CA VAL A 164 3.71 32.40 22.66
C VAL A 164 2.87 31.13 22.71
N ASP A 165 1.62 31.23 22.32
CA ASP A 165 0.74 30.07 22.16
C ASP A 165 1.17 29.27 20.92
N VAL A 166 1.40 27.97 21.08
CA VAL A 166 1.81 27.08 20.01
C VAL A 166 0.84 25.93 19.84
N THR A 167 0.61 25.51 18.60
CA THR A 167 -0.21 24.33 18.29
C THR A 167 0.67 23.11 18.11
N ILE A 168 0.45 22.06 18.89
CA ILE A 168 1.17 20.79 18.75
C ILE A 168 0.58 20.01 17.57
N VAL A 169 1.43 19.67 16.61
CA VAL A 169 1.07 18.82 15.47
C VAL A 169 1.38 17.36 15.79
N GLU A 170 2.53 17.09 16.41
CA GLU A 170 2.94 15.73 16.76
C GLU A 170 3.82 15.71 18.01
N LYS A 171 3.73 14.64 18.78
CA LYS A 171 4.59 14.38 19.95
C LYS A 171 5.42 13.13 19.67
N THR A 172 6.74 13.30 19.63
CA THR A 172 7.71 12.20 19.61
C THR A 172 8.20 11.92 21.04
N ALA A 173 8.96 10.85 21.25
CA ALA A 173 9.50 10.48 22.57
C ALA A 173 10.40 11.57 23.19
N THR A 174 11.04 12.40 22.36
CA THR A 174 12.02 13.42 22.79
C THR A 174 11.56 14.85 22.55
N ASP A 175 10.69 15.07 21.57
CA ASP A 175 10.38 16.41 21.04
C ASP A 175 8.90 16.57 20.67
N TYR A 176 8.42 17.80 20.71
CA TYR A 176 7.16 18.25 20.13
C TYR A 176 7.43 18.91 18.78
N LEU A 177 6.65 18.51 17.77
CA LEU A 177 6.52 19.25 16.51
C LEU A 177 5.41 20.29 16.68
N VAL A 178 5.77 21.56 16.72
CA VAL A 178 4.83 22.66 16.95
C VAL A 178 4.75 23.61 15.76
N LYS A 179 3.58 24.24 15.61
CA LYS A 179 3.29 25.29 14.63
C LYS A 179 3.02 26.60 15.37
N GLY A 180 3.51 27.71 14.80
CA GLY A 180 3.31 29.06 15.34
C GLY A 180 4.58 29.78 15.80
N LEU A 181 5.76 29.20 15.57
CA LEU A 181 7.04 29.83 15.86
C LEU A 181 7.68 30.38 14.58
N GLU A 182 8.23 31.59 14.67
CA GLU A 182 9.04 32.18 13.62
C GLU A 182 10.44 31.56 13.60
N ASP A 183 11.01 31.43 12.41
CA ASP A 183 12.32 30.82 12.18
C ASP A 183 13.42 31.64 12.88
N GLY A 184 14.25 30.98 13.70
CA GLY A 184 15.29 31.64 14.50
C GLY A 184 14.88 32.10 15.91
N SER A 185 13.65 31.83 16.36
CA SER A 185 13.20 32.17 17.72
C SER A 185 13.99 31.40 18.80
N MET A 186 14.60 32.12 19.76
CA MET A 186 15.28 31.49 20.89
C MET A 186 14.28 31.08 21.97
N VAL A 187 14.16 29.77 22.20
CA VAL A 187 13.26 29.19 23.20
C VAL A 187 13.98 28.99 24.52
N VAL A 188 13.35 29.41 25.61
CA VAL A 188 13.89 29.22 26.97
C VAL A 188 13.48 27.84 27.47
N ILE A 189 14.47 26.97 27.66
CA ILE A 189 14.28 25.72 28.40
C ILE A 189 14.47 25.99 29.89
N ASP A 190 13.44 25.73 30.69
CA ASP A 190 13.61 25.67 32.14
C ASP A 190 14.30 24.34 32.45
N LYS A 191 15.61 24.40 32.71
CA LYS A 191 16.30 23.27 33.34
C LYS A 191 15.79 23.23 34.77
N SER A 192 14.74 22.45 35.02
CA SER A 192 14.37 22.09 36.37
C SER A 192 15.52 21.26 36.93
N THR A 193 16.44 21.93 37.63
CA THR A 193 17.45 21.30 38.46
C THR A 193 16.72 20.39 39.44
N ASN A 194 16.96 19.10 39.30
CA ASN A 194 16.84 18.15 40.38
C ASN A 194 18.06 17.23 40.31
#